data_AF-A0A5Z3XGQ9-F1
#
_entry.id   AF-A0A5Z3XGQ9-F1
#
_cell.length_a   1.000
_cell.length_b   1.000
_cell.length_c   1.000
_cell.angle_alpha   90.00
_cell.angle_beta   90.00
_cell.angle_gamma   90.00
#
_symmetry.space_group_name_H-M   'P 1'
#
loop_
_entity.id
_entity.type
_entity.pdbx_description
1 polymer ?
#
loop_
_entity_poly.entity_id
_entity_poly.type
_entity_poly.pdbx_seq_one_letter_code
_entity_poly.pdbx_strand_id
1 'polypeptide(L)'
;MKNNTNKHQNVSSVDAEKHSRISIINSDVTLKPCPFCGTSEICFVEVKYFLDGDDGYYVACTRCNANQFPDSKERAIHDWNQREKHDTDTEQAGAA
;
A
#
# COMPACT_ATOMS: atom_id res chain seq x y z
N MET A 1 -59.09 -2.85 -25.97
CA MET A 1 -58.75 -1.41 -26.00
C MET A 1 -58.19 -1.08 -24.61
N LYS A 2 -56.97 -0.62 -24.36
CA LYS A 2 -55.82 -0.22 -25.18
C LYS A 2 -54.57 -0.55 -24.34
N ASN A 3 -53.55 -1.06 -25.00
CA ASN A 3 -52.22 -1.29 -24.45
C ASN A 3 -51.63 0.02 -23.92
N ASN A 4 -50.91 -0.02 -22.80
CA ASN A 4 -50.00 1.06 -22.44
C ASN A 4 -48.60 0.48 -22.25
N THR A 5 -47.89 0.43 -23.37
CA THR A 5 -46.45 0.27 -23.45
C THR A 5 -45.82 1.57 -22.98
N ASN A 6 -45.09 1.55 -21.86
CA ASN A 6 -44.15 2.61 -21.55
C ASN A 6 -42.73 2.05 -21.66
N LYS A 7 -42.04 2.54 -22.67
CA LYS A 7 -40.71 2.15 -23.11
C LYS A 7 -39.75 3.26 -22.66
N HIS A 8 -38.56 2.85 -22.24
CA HIS A 8 -37.39 3.65 -21.89
C HIS A 8 -37.44 4.33 -20.52
N GLN A 9 -36.60 3.86 -19.59
CA GLN A 9 -35.36 4.58 -19.32
C GLN A 9 -34.19 3.60 -19.11
N ASN A 10 -33.15 3.86 -19.90
CA ASN A 10 -31.83 3.27 -19.88
C ASN A 10 -31.15 3.57 -18.54
N VAL A 11 -31.06 2.56 -17.67
CA VAL A 11 -30.03 2.52 -16.63
C VAL A 11 -28.96 1.58 -17.15
N SER A 12 -27.92 2.18 -17.72
CA SER A 12 -26.65 1.55 -17.97
C SER A 12 -26.26 0.74 -16.73
N SER A 13 -26.27 -0.58 -16.89
CA SER A 13 -25.67 -1.55 -15.98
C SER A 13 -24.22 -1.13 -15.80
N VAL A 14 -23.94 -0.31 -14.79
CA VAL A 14 -22.62 -0.29 -14.20
C VAL A 14 -22.55 -1.61 -13.47
N ASP A 15 -21.98 -2.60 -14.14
CA ASP A 15 -21.77 -3.92 -13.60
C ASP A 15 -21.00 -3.73 -12.29
N ALA A 16 -21.72 -3.88 -11.18
CA ALA A 16 -21.20 -3.87 -9.84
C ALA A 16 -20.41 -5.15 -9.64
N GLU A 17 -19.28 -5.25 -10.34
CA GLU A 17 -18.26 -6.22 -10.00
C GLU A 17 -17.83 -5.89 -8.58
N LYS A 18 -18.16 -6.81 -7.67
CA LYS A 18 -17.86 -6.78 -6.24
C LYS A 18 -16.35 -6.94 -6.03
N HIS A 19 -15.54 -6.03 -6.56
CA HIS A 19 -14.12 -5.95 -6.28
C HIS A 19 -13.98 -5.47 -4.84
N SER A 20 -13.35 -6.30 -4.01
CA SER A 20 -12.95 -5.87 -2.66
C SER A 20 -12.14 -4.60 -2.78
N ARG A 21 -12.57 -3.52 -2.10
CA ARG A 21 -11.82 -2.26 -2.09
C ARG A 21 -10.49 -2.38 -1.36
N ILE A 22 -10.32 -3.42 -0.56
CA ILE A 22 -9.13 -3.67 0.26
C ILE A 22 -8.47 -4.94 -0.25
N SER A 23 -7.19 -4.84 -0.58
CA SER A 23 -6.34 -5.94 -1.01
C SER A 23 -5.12 -6.03 -0.11
N ILE A 24 -4.86 -7.21 0.46
CA ILE A 24 -3.59 -7.48 1.15
C ILE A 24 -2.60 -7.97 0.09
N ILE A 25 -1.51 -7.23 -0.09
CA ILE A 25 -0.50 -7.53 -1.10
C ILE A 25 0.61 -8.36 -0.44
N ASN A 26 0.49 -9.69 -0.53
CA ASN A 26 1.47 -10.61 0.07
C ASN A 26 2.53 -11.13 -0.92
N SER A 27 2.27 -11.15 -2.23
CA SER A 27 3.06 -11.94 -3.18
C SER A 27 4.06 -11.16 -4.04
N ASP A 28 3.78 -9.88 -4.35
CA ASP A 28 4.49 -9.18 -5.44
C ASP A 28 5.39 -8.03 -4.98
N VAL A 29 5.65 -7.91 -3.68
CA VAL A 29 6.38 -6.79 -3.09
C VAL A 29 7.43 -7.27 -2.09
N THR A 30 8.69 -7.03 -2.43
CA THR A 30 9.84 -7.39 -1.59
C THR A 30 10.04 -6.36 -0.49
N LEU A 31 9.40 -6.56 0.65
CA LEU A 31 9.65 -5.79 1.87
C LEU A 31 10.75 -6.46 2.71
N LYS A 32 11.70 -5.66 3.20
CA LYS A 32 12.70 -6.10 4.17
C LYS A 32 12.03 -6.40 5.52
N PRO A 33 12.66 -7.23 6.36
CA PRO A 33 12.20 -7.43 7.73
C PRO A 33 12.06 -6.12 8.50
N CYS A 34 11.23 -6.12 9.53
CA CYS A 34 10.98 -4.96 10.37
C CYS A 34 12.30 -4.42 10.94
N PRO A 35 12.61 -3.11 10.79
CA PRO A 35 13.85 -2.53 11.31
C PRO A 35 13.96 -2.57 12.84
N PHE A 36 12.85 -2.66 13.56
CA PHE A 36 12.82 -2.55 15.02
C PHE A 36 12.88 -3.90 15.73
N CYS A 37 12.25 -4.95 15.17
CA CYS A 37 12.14 -6.26 15.82
C CYS A 37 12.64 -7.43 14.97
N GLY A 38 13.01 -7.20 13.71
CA GLY A 38 13.57 -8.21 12.82
C GLY A 38 12.59 -9.22 12.23
N THR A 39 11.28 -9.14 12.50
CA THR A 39 10.31 -10.06 11.88
C THR A 39 10.18 -9.81 10.37
N SER A 40 10.03 -10.88 9.60
CA SER A 40 9.68 -10.81 8.17
C SER A 40 8.17 -10.78 7.93
N GLU A 41 7.36 -10.93 8.98
CA GLU A 41 5.90 -10.84 8.91
C GLU A 41 5.47 -9.37 8.78
N ILE A 42 5.49 -8.87 7.55
CA ILE A 42 5.06 -7.52 7.22
C ILE A 42 3.73 -7.57 6.48
N CYS A 43 2.78 -6.78 6.95
CA CYS A 43 1.50 -6.56 6.29
C CYS A 43 1.62 -5.37 5.34
N PHE A 44 1.27 -5.57 4.07
CA PHE A 44 1.09 -4.50 3.10
C PHE A 44 -0.36 -4.53 2.62
N VAL A 45 -1.10 -3.46 2.90
CA VAL A 45 -2.47 -3.25 2.44
C VAL A 45 -2.52 -2.14 1.40
N GLU A 46 -3.26 -2.39 0.33
CA GLU A 46 -3.73 -1.39 -0.62
C GLU A 46 -5.24 -1.24 -0.49
N VAL A 47 -5.71 0.00 -0.46
CA VAL A 47 -7.12 0.37 -0.42
C VAL A 47 -7.44 1.16 -1.67
N LYS A 48 -8.18 0.56 -2.61
CA LYS A 48 -8.59 1.23 -3.85
C LYS A 48 -9.66 2.29 -3.57
N TYR A 49 -9.53 3.46 -4.21
CA TYR A 49 -10.48 4.57 -4.12
C TYR A 49 -10.73 5.04 -2.67
N PHE A 50 -9.65 5.31 -1.93
CA PHE A 50 -9.69 5.67 -0.52
C PHE A 50 -10.11 7.14 -0.28
N LEU A 51 -9.31 8.11 -0.71
CA LEU A 51 -9.57 9.56 -0.52
C LEU A 51 -9.63 10.24 -1.88
N ASP A 52 -10.74 10.91 -2.18
CA ASP A 52 -10.97 11.65 -3.43
C ASP A 52 -10.75 10.83 -4.72
N GLY A 53 -10.81 9.50 -4.61
CA GLY A 53 -10.57 8.58 -5.73
C GLY A 53 -9.14 8.03 -5.80
N ASP A 54 -8.22 8.53 -4.97
CA ASP A 54 -6.86 8.04 -4.89
C ASP A 54 -6.75 6.77 -4.05
N ASP A 55 -5.78 5.92 -4.39
CA ASP A 55 -5.49 4.69 -3.66
C ASP A 55 -4.73 4.97 -2.37
N GLY A 56 -5.08 4.26 -1.29
CA GLY A 56 -4.39 4.32 -0.01
C GLY A 56 -3.44 3.14 0.18
N TYR A 57 -2.26 3.40 0.76
CA TYR A 57 -1.26 2.37 1.05
C TYR A 57 -0.92 2.33 2.53
N TYR A 58 -0.73 1.12 3.05
CA TYR A 58 -0.37 0.91 4.46
C TYR A 58 0.62 -0.24 4.59
N VAL A 59 1.71 -0.01 5.32
CA VAL A 59 2.70 -1.04 5.64
C VAL A 59 2.87 -1.10 7.15
N ALA A 60 2.79 -2.32 7.71
CA ALA A 60 2.93 -2.52 9.14
C ALA A 60 3.59 -3.83 9.52
N CYS A 61 4.37 -3.78 10.60
CA CYS A 61 4.91 -4.95 11.28
C CYS A 61 3.82 -5.59 12.16
N THR A 62 3.57 -6.88 12.00
CA THR A 62 2.58 -7.63 12.80
C THR A 62 3.01 -7.85 14.27
N ARG A 63 4.29 -7.61 14.59
CA ARG A 63 4.89 -7.92 15.89
C ARG A 63 5.03 -6.70 16.79
N CYS A 64 5.69 -5.65 16.31
CA CYS A 64 5.97 -4.44 17.11
C CYS A 64 5.13 -3.23 16.70
N ASN A 65 4.21 -3.41 15.74
CA ASN A 65 3.26 -2.40 15.30
C ASN A 65 3.90 -1.14 14.66
N ALA A 66 5.20 -1.19 14.33
CA ALA A 66 5.84 -0.20 13.49
C ALA A 66 5.11 -0.12 12.15
N ASN A 67 4.71 1.08 11.73
CA ASN A 67 3.84 1.27 10.58
C ASN A 67 4.09 2.59 9.85
N GLN A 68 3.56 2.70 8.63
CA GLN A 68 3.59 3.91 7.79
C GLN A 68 2.38 3.94 6.84
N PHE A 69 1.98 5.15 6.43
CA PHE A 69 0.87 5.42 5.51
C PHE A 69 1.31 6.37 4.38
N PRO A 70 1.94 5.85 3.32
CA PRO A 70 2.37 6.63 2.18
C PRO A 70 1.25 6.83 1.15
N ASP A 71 1.45 7.80 0.27
CA ASP A 71 0.56 8.20 -0.83
C ASP A 71 0.66 7.30 -2.07
N SER A 72 1.66 6.43 -2.15
CA SER A 72 1.92 5.56 -3.30
C SER A 72 2.54 4.23 -2.89
N LYS A 73 2.31 3.20 -3.71
CA LYS A 73 2.87 1.85 -3.51
C LYS A 73 4.40 1.90 -3.47
N GLU A 74 5.00 2.64 -4.39
CA GLU A 74 6.45 2.77 -4.56
C GLU A 74 7.08 3.41 -3.33
N ARG A 75 6.45 4.48 -2.79
CA ARG A 75 6.87 5.10 -1.53
C ARG A 75 6.75 4.14 -0.36
N ALA A 76 5.69 3.34 -0.29
CA ALA A 76 5.56 2.32 0.75
C ALA A 76 6.70 1.32 0.76
N ILE A 77 7.07 0.80 -0.40
CA ILE A 77 8.17 -0.15 -0.53
C ILE A 77 9.50 0.53 -0.22
N HIS A 78 9.73 1.69 -0.84
CA HIS A 78 10.96 2.45 -0.69
C HIS A 78 11.21 2.80 0.78
N ASP A 79 10.27 3.50 1.41
CA ASP A 79 10.42 4.06 2.75
C ASP A 79 10.57 2.94 3.81
N TRP A 80 9.86 1.82 3.66
CA TRP A 80 10.04 0.65 4.54
C TRP A 80 11.44 0.03 4.43
N ASN A 81 11.97 0.00 3.21
CA ASN A 81 13.22 -0.68 2.87
C ASN A 81 14.45 0.21 3.05
N GLN A 82 14.26 1.52 3.20
CA GLN A 82 15.35 2.43 3.53
C GLN A 82 15.91 2.14 4.93
N ARG A 83 17.22 2.29 5.03
CA ARG A 83 17.99 2.23 6.27
C ARG A 83 19.03 3.33 6.13
N GLU A 84 19.04 4.30 7.04
CA GLU A 84 20.17 5.23 7.10
C GLU A 84 21.43 4.40 7.33
N LYS A 85 22.33 4.40 6.34
CA LYS A 85 23.70 3.99 6.58
C LYS A 85 24.36 5.19 7.23
N HIS A 86 24.54 5.15 8.54
CA HIS A 86 25.56 5.99 9.13
C HIS A 86 26.89 5.41 8.66
N ASP A 87 27.48 6.03 7.63
CA ASP A 87 28.84 5.74 7.22
C ASP A 87 29.75 6.18 8.38
N THR A 88 29.95 5.31 9.36
CA THR A 88 30.99 5.46 10.39
C THR A 88 32.32 5.02 9.80
N ASP A 89 32.76 5.68 8.73
CA ASP A 89 34.11 5.58 8.19
C ASP A 89 34.71 6.99 8.18
N THR A 90 34.98 7.54 9.37
CA THR A 90 35.87 8.70 9.50
C THR A 90 36.89 8.42 10.59
N GLU A 91 38.10 8.18 10.11
CA GLU A 91 39.37 8.70 10.65
C GLU A 91 40.16 7.85 11.67
N GLN A 92 41.19 7.15 11.18
CA GLN A 92 42.54 7.24 11.76
C GLN A 92 43.62 6.70 10.80
N ALA A 93 44.28 7.60 10.05
CA ALA A 93 45.71 7.50 9.69
C ALA A 93 46.10 8.67 8.78
N GLY A 94 46.67 9.74 9.35
CA GLY A 94 47.34 10.75 8.54
C GLY A 94 47.46 12.15 9.17
N ALA A 95 48.41 12.33 10.09
CA ALA A 95 49.13 13.57 10.32
C ALA A 95 50.37 13.18 11.15
N ALA A 96 51.52 12.96 10.49
CA ALA A 96 52.59 13.94 10.27
C ALA A 96 53.63 13.89 11.40
#